data_AF-A0A3A6UM77-F1
#
_entry.id   AF-A0A3A6UM77-F1
#
_cell.length_a   1.000
_cell.length_b   1.000
_cell.length_c   1.000
_cell.angle_alpha   90.00
_cell.angle_beta   90.00
_cell.angle_gamma   90.00
#
_symmetry.space_group_name_H-M   'P 1'
#
loop_
_entity.id
_entity.type
_entity.pdbx_description
1 polymer ?
#
loop_
_entity_poly.entity_id
_entity_poly.type
_entity_poly.pdbx_seq_one_letter_code
_entity_poly.pdbx_strand_id
1 'polypeptide(L)'
;MKNNIILISALLFASTSSANDKVSFGAGLGSLYAGIGINITKQSNTEMKHLSVGCVSYSNVYGETCGVGVGWIKSDIFESQTVNHGLGLYVGIVGTKTNYGDRKALYGAGIGYHYFFNGIGESGTNLGVTITGGDGQDGIESGALLQIGYQF
;
A
#
# COMPACT_ATOMS: atom_id res chain seq x y z
N MET A 1 -38.65 24.66 -13.10
CA MET A 1 -37.80 23.47 -13.36
C MET A 1 -36.60 23.55 -12.43
N LYS A 2 -36.32 22.47 -11.70
CA LYS A 2 -35.50 22.46 -10.48
C LYS A 2 -34.00 22.60 -10.81
N ASN A 3 -33.36 23.60 -10.19
CA ASN A 3 -31.90 23.72 -10.10
C ASN A 3 -31.38 22.64 -9.13
N ASN A 4 -30.51 21.75 -9.62
CA ASN A 4 -29.75 20.84 -8.77
C ASN A 4 -28.42 21.49 -8.42
N ILE A 5 -28.34 22.01 -7.20
CA ILE A 5 -27.10 22.45 -6.55
C ILE A 5 -26.32 21.18 -6.19
N ILE A 6 -25.23 20.92 -6.91
CA ILE A 6 -24.25 19.89 -6.54
C ILE A 6 -23.41 20.48 -5.42
N LEU A 7 -23.73 20.11 -4.18
CA LEU A 7 -22.95 20.45 -2.99
C LEU A 7 -21.83 19.41 -2.86
N ILE A 8 -20.69 19.64 -3.52
CA ILE A 8 -19.45 18.91 -3.23
C ILE A 8 -18.99 19.40 -1.85
N SER A 9 -19.35 18.63 -0.83
CA SER A 9 -18.81 18.77 0.51
C SER A 9 -17.31 18.44 0.43
N ALA A 10 -16.50 19.48 0.31
CA ALA A 10 -15.08 19.42 0.51
C ALA A 10 -14.84 18.94 1.95
N LEU A 11 -14.62 17.63 2.10
CA LEU A 11 -14.03 17.07 3.31
C LEU A 11 -12.68 17.76 3.48
N LEU A 12 -12.69 18.75 4.37
CA LEU A 12 -11.54 19.40 4.94
C LEU A 12 -10.69 18.31 5.61
N PHE A 13 -9.77 17.73 4.86
CA PHE A 13 -8.59 17.12 5.47
C PHE A 13 -7.84 18.26 6.13
N ALA A 14 -8.04 18.43 7.44
CA ALA A 14 -7.20 19.28 8.24
C ALA A 14 -5.78 18.74 8.11
N SER A 15 -4.97 19.38 7.27
CA SER A 15 -3.54 19.13 7.16
C SER A 15 -2.91 19.59 8.47
N THR A 16 -2.89 18.73 9.48
CA THR A 16 -1.94 18.87 10.58
C THR A 16 -0.56 18.59 9.99
N SER A 17 0.08 19.64 9.49
CA SER A 17 1.49 19.59 9.14
C SER A 17 2.26 19.51 10.45
N SER A 18 2.65 18.29 10.85
CA SER A 18 3.66 18.13 11.88
C SER A 18 4.98 18.59 11.26
N ALA A 19 5.77 19.37 12.00
CA ALA A 19 6.97 20.05 11.50
C ALA A 19 8.10 19.12 11.01
N ASN A 20 7.89 17.80 11.00
CA ASN A 20 8.85 16.80 10.57
C ASN A 20 8.28 15.79 9.54
N ASP A 21 7.09 16.07 9.00
CA ASP A 21 6.48 15.22 7.98
C ASP A 21 7.16 15.44 6.63
N LYS A 22 7.80 14.41 6.09
CA LYS A 22 8.43 14.41 4.75
C LYS A 22 7.50 13.72 3.74
N VAL A 23 7.43 14.25 2.52
CA VAL A 23 6.84 13.53 1.38
C VAL A 23 7.95 12.83 0.64
N SER A 24 7.74 11.56 0.30
CA SER A 24 8.70 10.75 -0.45
C SER A 24 8.00 9.95 -1.54
N PHE A 25 8.78 9.48 -2.49
CA PHE A 25 8.36 8.61 -3.58
C PHE A 25 9.15 7.31 -3.51
N GLY A 26 8.56 6.22 -3.98
CA GLY A 26 9.22 4.92 -3.94
C GLY A 26 8.83 4.07 -5.11
N ALA A 27 9.66 3.07 -5.40
CA ALA A 27 9.40 2.05 -6.41
C ALA A 27 9.85 0.68 -5.91
N GLY A 28 9.13 -0.36 -6.31
CA GLY A 28 9.45 -1.71 -5.88
C GLY A 28 8.36 -2.73 -6.15
N LEU A 29 8.48 -3.86 -5.46
CA LEU A 29 7.55 -4.97 -5.38
C LEU A 29 6.95 -5.00 -3.96
N GLY A 30 5.66 -5.28 -3.82
CA GLY A 30 5.01 -5.63 -2.54
C GLY A 30 3.82 -4.71 -2.22
N SER A 31 3.28 -4.82 -0.99
CA SER A 31 2.11 -4.03 -0.59
C SER A 31 2.37 -2.52 -0.59
N LEU A 32 3.60 -2.09 -0.24
CA LEU A 32 4.00 -0.69 -0.30
C LEU A 32 3.94 -0.10 -1.72
N TYR A 33 3.88 -0.94 -2.75
CA TYR A 33 3.93 -0.59 -4.17
C TYR A 33 2.75 -1.14 -4.99
N ALA A 34 1.72 -1.69 -4.32
CA ALA A 34 0.56 -2.33 -4.95
C ALA A 34 0.93 -3.43 -5.97
N GLY A 35 1.90 -4.29 -5.60
CA GLY A 35 2.53 -5.24 -6.51
C GLY A 35 3.86 -4.70 -7.00
N ILE A 36 4.19 -4.85 -8.29
CA ILE A 36 5.28 -4.12 -8.93
C ILE A 36 4.77 -2.73 -9.30
N GLY A 37 5.33 -1.69 -8.71
CA GLY A 37 4.78 -0.35 -8.88
C GLY A 37 5.54 0.74 -8.14
N ILE A 38 4.81 1.83 -7.88
CA ILE A 38 5.32 3.04 -7.24
C ILE A 38 4.41 3.48 -6.11
N ASN A 39 4.95 4.34 -5.24
CA ASN A 39 4.18 4.98 -4.18
C ASN A 39 4.52 6.45 -4.00
N ILE A 40 3.61 7.14 -3.33
CA ILE A 40 3.86 8.41 -2.65
C ILE A 40 3.58 8.19 -1.17
N THR A 41 4.48 8.67 -0.32
CA THR A 41 4.41 8.47 1.13
C THR A 41 4.46 9.80 1.86
N LYS A 42 3.71 9.88 2.97
CA LYS A 42 3.88 10.88 4.01
C LYS A 42 4.55 10.17 5.19
N GLN A 43 5.76 10.57 5.51
CA GLN A 43 6.66 9.91 6.45
C GLN A 43 6.95 10.83 7.64
N SER A 44 7.03 10.25 8.83
CA SER A 44 7.62 10.86 10.02
C SER A 44 8.73 9.95 10.55
N ASN A 45 9.27 10.23 11.73
CA ASN A 45 10.32 9.40 12.33
C ASN A 45 9.85 7.99 12.68
N THR A 46 8.54 7.78 12.91
CA THR A 46 7.99 6.48 13.35
C THR A 46 6.78 6.02 12.56
N GLU A 47 6.26 6.85 11.65
CA GLU A 47 5.08 6.50 10.85
C GLU A 47 5.31 6.73 9.36
N MET A 48 4.69 5.87 8.54
CA MET A 48 4.63 6.04 7.10
C MET A 48 3.22 5.75 6.60
N LYS A 49 2.58 6.72 5.95
CA LYS A 49 1.29 6.55 5.26
C LYS A 49 1.55 6.62 3.77
N HIS A 50 0.99 5.70 2.99
CA HIS A 50 1.28 5.62 1.56
C HIS A 50 0.03 5.45 0.71
N LEU A 51 0.11 5.96 -0.51
CA LEU A 51 -0.76 5.65 -1.64
C LEU A 51 0.13 5.04 -2.72
N SER A 52 -0.28 3.91 -3.28
CA SER A 52 0.49 3.15 -4.26
C SER A 52 -0.35 2.76 -5.46
N VAL A 53 0.33 2.59 -6.60
CA VAL A 53 -0.23 2.09 -7.85
C VAL A 53 0.75 1.09 -8.45
N GLY A 54 0.24 -0.04 -8.94
CA GLY A 54 1.09 -1.14 -9.40
C GLY A 54 0.30 -2.33 -9.93
N CYS A 55 1.03 -3.36 -10.34
CA CYS A 55 0.48 -4.57 -10.92
C CYS A 55 0.90 -5.82 -10.15
N VAL A 56 -0.06 -6.71 -9.88
CA VAL A 56 0.16 -7.94 -9.09
C VAL A 56 0.28 -9.19 -9.95
N SER A 57 -0.13 -9.12 -11.22
CA SER A 57 0.08 -10.22 -12.17
C SER A 57 0.21 -9.72 -13.60
N TYR A 58 0.93 -10.48 -14.42
CA TYR A 58 1.08 -10.28 -15.85
C TYR A 58 1.03 -11.63 -16.57
N SER A 59 0.36 -11.69 -17.72
CA SER A 59 0.41 -12.84 -18.62
C SER A 59 0.25 -12.40 -20.08
N ASN A 60 0.87 -13.12 -21.00
CA ASN A 60 0.75 -12.84 -22.43
C ASN A 60 -0.68 -13.04 -22.98
N VAL A 61 -1.50 -13.85 -22.30
CA VAL A 61 -2.85 -14.23 -22.76
C VAL A 61 -3.92 -13.29 -22.21
N TYR A 62 -3.79 -12.89 -20.93
CA TYR A 62 -4.83 -12.15 -20.21
C TYR A 62 -4.40 -10.74 -19.78
N GLY A 63 -3.21 -10.30 -20.19
CA GLY A 63 -2.66 -8.99 -19.84
C GLY A 63 -2.22 -8.87 -18.39
N GLU A 64 -2.15 -7.62 -17.92
CA GLU A 64 -1.77 -7.25 -16.57
C GLU A 64 -2.98 -6.99 -15.67
N THR A 65 -2.84 -7.28 -14.38
CA THR A 65 -3.81 -6.90 -13.36
C THR A 65 -3.19 -5.86 -12.45
N CYS A 66 -3.60 -4.61 -12.66
CA CYS A 66 -3.11 -3.46 -11.93
C CYS A 66 -4.20 -2.84 -11.06
N GLY A 67 -3.77 -2.09 -10.05
CA GLY A 67 -4.67 -1.46 -9.11
C GLY A 67 -3.95 -0.45 -8.24
N VAL A 68 -4.67 -0.02 -7.22
CA VAL A 68 -4.19 0.96 -6.25
C VAL A 68 -4.20 0.37 -4.85
N GLY A 69 -3.42 0.96 -3.95
CA GLY A 69 -3.42 0.60 -2.54
C GLY A 69 -3.13 1.78 -1.64
N VAL A 70 -3.57 1.68 -0.40
CA VAL A 70 -3.22 2.59 0.67
C VAL A 70 -2.75 1.78 1.86
N GLY A 71 -1.85 2.36 2.65
CA GLY A 71 -1.44 1.70 3.87
C GLY A 71 -0.80 2.63 4.88
N TRP A 72 -0.64 2.10 6.08
CA TRP A 72 -0.08 2.81 7.22
C TRP A 72 0.84 1.87 7.98
N ILE A 73 2.07 2.32 8.21
CA ILE A 73 3.13 1.57 8.89
C ILE A 73 3.56 2.39 10.11
N LYS A 74 3.76 1.69 11.22
CA LYS A 74 4.34 2.23 12.45
C LYS A 74 5.56 1.43 12.85
N SER A 75 6.63 2.11 13.24
CA SER A 75 7.87 1.49 13.70
C SER A 75 8.07 1.50 15.21
N ASP A 76 7.13 2.09 15.96
CA ASP A 76 7.19 2.28 17.41
C ASP A 76 6.26 1.33 18.20
N ILE A 77 5.74 0.29 17.55
CA ILE A 77 4.80 -0.67 18.17
C ILE A 77 5.52 -1.66 19.09
N PHE A 78 6.76 -2.00 18.76
CA PHE A 78 7.61 -2.82 19.62
C PHE A 78 8.50 -1.87 20.43
N GLU A 79 8.90 -2.24 21.65
CA GLU A 79 9.97 -1.55 22.40
C GLU A 79 11.35 -1.69 21.71
N SER A 80 11.37 -1.78 20.38
CA SER A 80 12.57 -1.77 19.56
C SER A 80 13.22 -0.41 19.67
N GLN A 81 14.49 -0.39 20.06
CA GLN A 81 15.32 0.81 20.14
C GLN A 81 15.63 1.43 18.76
N THR A 82 15.02 0.92 17.68
CA THR A 82 15.33 1.27 16.29
C THR A 82 14.06 1.51 15.49
N VAL A 83 14.08 2.47 14.56
CA VAL A 83 12.97 2.79 13.66
C VAL A 83 13.00 2.00 12.34
N ASN A 84 13.77 0.91 12.31
CA ASN A 84 13.97 0.07 11.13
C ASN A 84 12.85 -0.96 10.96
N HIS A 85 12.20 -1.37 12.05
CA HIS A 85 11.17 -2.41 12.05
C HIS A 85 9.79 -1.76 12.07
N GLY A 86 8.97 -2.01 11.04
CA GLY A 86 7.62 -1.47 10.91
C GLY A 86 6.57 -2.56 10.86
N LEU A 87 5.45 -2.36 11.55
CA LEU A 87 4.23 -3.15 11.38
C LEU A 87 3.20 -2.28 10.66
N GLY A 88 2.52 -2.85 9.67
CA GLY A 88 1.67 -2.11 8.76
C GLY A 88 0.32 -2.73 8.51
N LEU A 89 -0.64 -1.86 8.19
CA LEU A 89 -1.93 -2.20 7.61
C LEU A 89 -1.93 -1.77 6.14
N TYR A 90 -2.51 -2.60 5.29
CA TYR A 90 -2.65 -2.38 3.87
C TYR A 90 -4.09 -2.63 3.43
N VAL A 91 -4.61 -1.79 2.54
CA VAL A 91 -5.89 -2.00 1.84
C VAL A 91 -5.67 -1.65 0.37
N GLY A 92 -5.96 -2.58 -0.53
CA GLY A 92 -5.69 -2.37 -1.94
C GLY A 92 -5.81 -3.64 -2.76
N ILE A 93 -5.17 -3.63 -3.93
CA ILE A 93 -5.05 -4.81 -4.76
C ILE A 93 -4.17 -5.86 -4.07
N VAL A 94 -4.73 -7.04 -3.82
CA VAL A 94 -4.04 -8.15 -3.13
C VAL A 94 -3.81 -9.35 -4.04
N GLY A 95 -4.39 -9.35 -5.24
CA GLY A 95 -4.24 -10.45 -6.17
C GLY A 95 -5.09 -10.31 -7.42
N THR A 96 -5.38 -11.45 -8.05
CA THR A 96 -6.16 -11.51 -9.28
C THR A 96 -7.19 -12.63 -9.19
N LYS A 97 -8.46 -12.31 -9.43
CA LYS A 97 -9.52 -13.30 -9.56
C LYS A 97 -9.76 -13.64 -11.02
N THR A 98 -9.95 -14.92 -11.32
CA THR A 98 -10.20 -15.41 -12.69
C THR A 98 -11.67 -15.75 -12.83
N ASN A 99 -12.43 -14.98 -13.61
CA ASN A 99 -13.88 -15.18 -13.78
C ASN A 99 -14.21 -15.43 -15.25
N TYR A 100 -14.65 -16.65 -15.60
CA TYR A 100 -14.97 -17.07 -16.98
C TYR A 100 -13.91 -16.70 -18.04
N GLY A 101 -12.62 -16.76 -17.69
CA GLY A 101 -11.51 -16.43 -18.60
C GLY A 101 -11.01 -14.99 -18.54
N ASP A 102 -11.71 -14.09 -17.84
CA ASP A 102 -11.25 -12.72 -17.57
C ASP A 102 -10.56 -12.62 -16.21
N ARG A 103 -9.36 -12.01 -16.19
CA ARG A 103 -8.63 -11.68 -14.96
C ARG A 103 -9.07 -10.31 -14.47
N LYS A 104 -9.51 -10.23 -13.21
CA LYS A 104 -9.91 -8.98 -12.54
C LYS A 104 -9.10 -8.77 -11.28
N ALA A 105 -8.88 -7.50 -10.90
CA ALA A 105 -8.25 -7.16 -9.64
C ALA A 105 -9.05 -7.74 -8.45
N LEU A 106 -8.35 -8.45 -7.57
CA LEU A 106 -8.86 -8.85 -6.26
C LEU A 106 -8.43 -7.77 -5.27
N TYR A 107 -9.40 -7.09 -4.68
CA TYR A 107 -9.17 -6.09 -3.64
C TYR A 107 -9.39 -6.71 -2.25
N GLY A 108 -8.58 -6.28 -1.30
CA GLY A 108 -8.59 -6.82 0.05
C GLY A 108 -7.79 -5.98 1.02
N ALA A 109 -7.46 -6.58 2.15
CA ALA A 109 -6.66 -5.97 3.21
C ALA A 109 -5.52 -6.90 3.63
N GLY A 110 -4.53 -6.37 4.31
CA GLY A 110 -3.43 -7.15 4.84
C GLY A 110 -2.75 -6.51 6.03
N ILE A 111 -2.02 -7.34 6.78
CA ILE A 111 -1.15 -6.95 7.88
C ILE A 111 0.25 -7.38 7.49
N GLY A 112 1.20 -6.44 7.57
CA GLY A 112 2.55 -6.65 7.07
C GLY A 112 3.63 -6.22 8.05
N TYR A 113 4.78 -6.84 7.89
CA TYR A 113 6.02 -6.45 8.53
C TYR A 113 6.97 -5.89 7.46
N HIS A 114 7.63 -4.78 7.80
CA HIS A 114 8.54 -4.05 6.92
C HIS A 114 9.85 -3.78 7.65
N TYR A 115 10.96 -3.97 6.96
CA TYR A 115 12.29 -3.60 7.43
C TYR A 115 12.87 -2.51 6.52
N PHE A 116 13.20 -1.36 7.10
CA PHE A 116 13.82 -0.22 6.44
C PHE A 116 15.30 -0.17 6.81
N PHE A 117 16.21 -0.28 5.84
CA PHE A 117 17.65 -0.37 6.13
C PHE A 117 18.20 0.91 6.79
N ASN A 118 17.64 2.07 6.41
CA ASN A 118 18.06 3.37 6.92
C ASN A 118 17.10 3.97 7.95
N GLY A 119 16.04 3.23 8.33
CA GLY A 119 14.92 3.73 9.14
C GLY A 119 13.72 4.21 8.31
N ILE A 120 12.52 4.15 8.90
CA ILE A 120 11.24 4.42 8.22
C ILE A 120 11.10 5.84 7.64
N GLY A 121 11.80 6.82 8.22
CA GLY A 121 11.71 8.24 7.83
C GLY A 121 12.81 8.70 6.85
N GLU A 122 13.67 7.79 6.41
CA GLU A 122 14.85 8.11 5.60
C GLU A 122 14.86 7.33 4.28
N SER A 123 15.50 7.90 3.27
CA SER A 123 15.65 7.27 1.96
C SER A 123 16.47 5.99 2.07
N GLY A 124 16.05 4.93 1.40
CA GLY A 124 16.77 3.66 1.42
C GLY A 124 15.98 2.46 0.92
N THR A 125 16.65 1.32 0.96
CA THR A 125 16.05 0.03 0.61
C THR A 125 15.11 -0.42 1.74
N ASN A 126 14.04 -1.12 1.37
CA ASN A 126 13.17 -1.80 2.32
C ASN A 126 12.83 -3.22 1.84
N LEU A 127 12.52 -4.09 2.81
CA LEU A 127 12.07 -5.46 2.62
C LEU A 127 10.82 -5.70 3.46
N GLY A 128 10.03 -6.72 3.14
CA GLY A 128 8.89 -7.05 3.98
C GLY A 128 8.06 -8.22 3.49
N VAL A 129 7.03 -8.52 4.26
CA VAL A 129 6.00 -9.49 3.92
C VAL A 129 4.67 -9.01 4.47
N THR A 130 3.63 -9.10 3.66
CA THR A 130 2.26 -8.74 4.03
C THR A 130 1.37 -9.95 3.80
N ILE A 131 0.72 -10.43 4.86
CA ILE A 131 -0.33 -11.45 4.74
C ILE A 131 -1.63 -10.74 4.38
N THR A 132 -2.29 -11.21 3.34
CA THR A 132 -3.46 -10.55 2.76
C THR A 132 -4.68 -11.47 2.73
N GLY A 133 -5.86 -10.87 2.81
CA GLY A 133 -7.15 -11.52 2.58
C GLY A 133 -8.05 -10.65 1.71
N GLY A 134 -8.79 -11.26 0.79
CA GLY A 134 -9.74 -10.56 -0.09
C GLY A 134 -10.97 -11.42 -0.39
N ASP A 135 -12.04 -10.78 -0.87
CA ASP A 135 -13.27 -11.47 -1.26
C ASP A 135 -13.12 -12.08 -2.66
N GLY A 136 -12.78 -13.37 -2.68
CA GLY A 136 -12.58 -14.19 -3.86
C GLY A 136 -13.90 -14.73 -4.42
N GLN A 137 -13.83 -15.66 -5.38
CA GLN A 137 -15.03 -16.25 -5.98
C GLN A 137 -15.74 -17.27 -5.07
N ASP A 138 -14.96 -18.03 -4.30
CA ASP A 138 -15.44 -19.12 -3.44
C ASP A 138 -15.33 -18.79 -1.94
N GLY A 139 -15.23 -17.50 -1.61
CA GLY A 139 -15.06 -16.99 -0.24
C GLY A 139 -13.76 -16.20 -0.05
N ILE A 140 -13.26 -16.17 1.19
CA ILE A 140 -12.05 -15.41 1.53
C ILE A 140 -10.82 -16.09 0.91
N GLU A 141 -10.18 -15.42 -0.03
CA GLU A 141 -8.90 -15.81 -0.59
C GLU A 141 -7.78 -15.18 0.23
N SER A 142 -6.83 -15.99 0.70
CA SER A 142 -5.67 -15.54 1.48
C SER A 142 -4.38 -15.70 0.70
N GLY A 143 -3.42 -14.82 0.96
CA GLY A 143 -2.14 -14.81 0.26
C GLY A 143 -1.08 -14.05 1.01
N ALA A 144 0.08 -13.89 0.37
CA ALA A 144 1.17 -13.09 0.88
C ALA A 144 1.82 -12.27 -0.24
N LEU A 145 2.17 -11.02 0.08
CA LEU A 145 2.97 -10.15 -0.78
C LEU A 145 4.36 -10.03 -0.18
N LEU A 146 5.37 -10.53 -0.89
CA LEU A 146 6.76 -10.25 -0.57
C LEU A 146 7.12 -8.84 -1.04
N GLN A 147 7.92 -8.14 -0.26
CA GLN A 147 8.29 -6.76 -0.52
C GLN A 147 9.80 -6.59 -0.68
N ILE A 148 10.18 -5.86 -1.73
CA ILE A 148 11.51 -5.28 -1.92
C ILE A 148 11.34 -3.98 -2.70
N GLY A 149 11.99 -2.91 -2.24
CA GLY A 149 11.96 -1.65 -2.99
C GLY A 149 12.86 -0.59 -2.40
N TYR A 150 12.81 0.58 -3.00
CA TYR A 150 13.55 1.75 -2.58
C TYR A 150 12.60 2.92 -2.34
N GLN A 151 12.87 3.67 -1.27
CA GLN A 151 12.16 4.90 -0.91
C GLN A 151 13.15 6.06 -1.06
N PHE A 152 12.80 7.07 -1.85
CA PHE A 152 13.66 8.20 -2.24
C PHE A 152 13.55 9.39 -1.31
#